data_AF-A0A956A9M0-F1
#
_entry.id   AF-A0A956A9M0-F1
#
_cell.length_a   1.000
_cell.length_b   1.000
_cell.length_c   1.000
_cell.angle_alpha   90.00
_cell.angle_beta   90.00
_cell.angle_gamma   90.00
#
_symmetry.space_group_name_H-M   'P 1'
#
loop_
_entity.id
_entity.type
_entity.pdbx_description
1 polymer ?
#
loop_
_entity_poly.entity_id
_entity_poly.type
_entity_poly.pdbx_seq_one_letter_code
_entity_poly.pdbx_strand_id
1 'polypeptide(L)'
;DGTNQPPDVTQAPQALGGVCQRDADCLTGYCNTFPQGGYCTQRCGDGMDACPDSGVCLGSQDSDGARRRLCFKPCIATTQCRLDQWCPPEAGVCTPRCREGDCGAGYVCNPDGLCEPEGPCVPVAEVCGDGQDQDCDGYVDNGCSRAVDAPAHVRVVDMGTVKVGGSGLSRTLSFFPSAGAASFTVVALDEANTPWYMTAYSLDAPGGVDLLSPGPAGSEPNRSSPAFGVYTLMVPNSDQVQLAQGRYEFNFYRYGNAASAAPVGEIHVWVLENLREAPSASTIDLNLWFVGIPGLSAASAPNDTRFGSMMTEFRRVLGNAGISVGEVRYFDVTGPEADIYTIVDTGDGGVDEHAELLALSAALPPENHGVNLFFVQAFSGWGLLGKAGGIPGPPLFHGTWESGVVVSLDEYLNETDPFFVAYTAETMAHELGHQLGLYHPTEQDGRSFDHILDTPECPAEFYDSNGDGLVDPIECEAVGGLNLMFWTSTLHDVLSDAQKRVLHLNPAMRD
;
A
#
# COMPACT_ATOMS: atom_id res chain seq x y z
N ASP A 1 -37.91 39.68 27.11
CA ASP A 1 -39.10 38.85 27.36
C ASP A 1 -39.07 37.75 26.32
N GLY A 2 -39.04 36.49 26.75
CA GLY A 2 -38.82 35.33 25.88
C GLY A 2 -37.66 34.45 26.35
N THR A 3 -37.94 33.60 27.33
CA THR A 3 -37.06 32.52 27.78
C THR A 3 -36.71 31.59 26.61
N ASN A 4 -35.41 31.33 26.39
CA ASN A 4 -34.92 30.21 25.56
C ASN A 4 -35.35 28.88 26.18
N GLN A 5 -36.62 28.51 26.05
CA GLN A 5 -37.04 27.13 26.20
C GLN A 5 -36.69 26.38 24.90
N PRO A 6 -36.27 25.11 24.98
CA PRO A 6 -36.17 24.29 23.78
C PRO A 6 -37.55 24.29 23.09
N PRO A 7 -37.62 24.58 21.77
CA PRO A 7 -38.88 24.52 21.05
C PRO A 7 -39.47 23.11 21.19
N ASP A 8 -40.74 23.05 21.57
CA ASP A 8 -41.48 21.81 21.77
C ASP A 8 -42.00 21.33 20.41
N VAL A 9 -41.71 20.07 20.04
CA VAL A 9 -42.20 19.46 18.79
C VAL A 9 -43.74 19.46 18.72
N THR A 10 -44.43 19.60 19.85
CA THR A 10 -45.89 19.73 19.90
C THR A 10 -46.41 21.07 19.36
N GLN A 11 -45.54 22.04 19.08
CA GLN A 11 -45.89 23.32 18.46
C GLN A 11 -45.71 23.34 16.93
N ALA A 12 -45.73 22.18 16.27
CA ALA A 12 -45.74 22.08 14.82
C ALA A 12 -46.85 22.94 14.16
N PRO A 13 -46.61 23.54 12.98
CA PRO A 13 -45.41 23.41 12.16
C PRO A 13 -44.31 24.43 12.52
N GLN A 14 -43.05 23.98 12.46
CA GLN A 14 -41.84 24.71 12.82
C GLN A 14 -41.16 25.30 11.58
N ALA A 15 -40.54 26.47 11.73
CA ALA A 15 -39.79 27.13 10.65
C ALA A 15 -38.44 26.42 10.38
N LEU A 16 -37.72 26.89 9.36
CA LEU A 16 -36.37 26.44 9.04
C LEU A 16 -35.47 26.45 10.29
N GLY A 17 -34.86 25.31 10.61
CA GLY A 17 -34.03 25.09 11.80
C GLY A 17 -34.78 24.71 13.08
N GLY A 18 -36.10 24.61 13.04
CA GLY A 18 -36.92 24.07 14.13
C GLY A 18 -36.74 22.57 14.36
N VAL A 19 -37.17 22.08 15.52
CA VAL A 19 -37.15 20.63 15.85
C VAL A 19 -38.25 19.89 15.11
N CYS A 20 -38.05 18.61 14.84
CA CYS A 20 -39.05 17.78 14.17
C CYS A 20 -38.81 16.30 14.45
N GLN A 21 -39.86 15.49 14.30
CA GLN A 21 -39.75 14.03 14.25
C GLN A 21 -40.24 13.47 12.91
N ARG A 22 -41.01 14.26 12.17
CA ARG A 22 -41.64 13.89 10.90
C ARG A 22 -41.85 15.13 10.04
N ASP A 23 -41.96 14.95 8.74
CA ASP A 23 -42.06 16.04 7.75
C ASP A 23 -43.21 17.04 8.03
N ALA A 24 -44.32 16.53 8.56
CA ALA A 24 -45.48 17.37 8.92
C ALA A 24 -45.21 18.37 10.05
N ASP A 25 -44.11 18.19 10.78
CA ASP A 25 -43.71 19.10 11.85
C ASP A 25 -43.02 20.35 11.30
N CYS A 26 -42.72 20.40 10.00
CA CYS A 26 -41.93 21.44 9.37
C CYS A 26 -42.74 22.24 8.35
N LEU A 27 -42.63 23.58 8.39
CA LEU A 27 -43.16 24.47 7.37
C LEU A 27 -42.50 24.24 6.00
N THR A 28 -41.26 23.76 6.00
CA THR A 28 -40.53 23.34 4.80
C THR A 28 -41.03 22.01 4.22
N GLY A 29 -41.86 21.28 4.96
CA GLY A 29 -42.36 19.95 4.58
C GLY A 29 -41.30 18.86 4.61
N TYR A 30 -40.13 19.09 5.21
CA TYR A 30 -39.09 18.09 5.33
C TYR A 30 -38.35 18.16 6.67
N CYS A 31 -38.29 17.01 7.36
CA CYS A 31 -37.59 16.83 8.60
C CYS A 31 -36.31 16.01 8.38
N ASN A 32 -35.14 16.63 8.52
CA ASN A 32 -33.90 15.86 8.58
C ASN A 32 -33.78 15.24 9.98
N THR A 33 -33.85 13.92 10.05
CA THR A 33 -33.79 13.14 11.30
C THR A 33 -32.37 12.70 11.68
N PHE A 34 -31.37 13.01 10.86
CA PHE A 34 -29.97 12.70 11.16
C PHE A 34 -29.47 13.42 12.43
N PRO A 35 -29.70 14.74 12.63
CA PRO A 35 -29.39 15.39 13.90
C PRO A 35 -30.37 14.95 15.00
N GLN A 36 -29.87 14.71 16.22
CA GLN A 36 -30.74 14.37 17.35
C GLN A 36 -31.76 15.50 17.59
N GLY A 37 -33.04 15.14 17.72
CA GLY A 37 -34.16 16.09 17.86
C GLY A 37 -34.71 16.63 16.53
N GLY A 38 -34.12 16.20 15.41
CA GLY A 38 -34.50 16.56 14.06
C GLY A 38 -34.23 18.02 13.72
N TYR A 39 -34.21 18.32 12.43
CA TYR A 39 -33.98 19.66 11.90
C TYR A 39 -34.90 19.91 10.71
N CYS A 40 -35.84 20.86 10.86
CA CYS A 40 -36.68 21.29 9.76
C CYS A 40 -35.83 21.98 8.69
N THR A 41 -35.78 21.38 7.50
CA THR A 41 -34.97 21.83 6.36
C THR A 41 -35.70 21.52 5.06
N GLN A 42 -35.07 21.79 3.93
CA GLN A 42 -35.45 21.27 2.63
C GLN A 42 -34.16 21.02 1.85
N ARG A 43 -34.24 20.16 0.83
CA ARG A 43 -33.13 19.99 -0.10
C ARG A 43 -33.05 21.21 -1.02
N CYS A 44 -31.83 21.54 -1.45
CA CYS A 44 -31.56 22.71 -2.26
C CYS A 44 -30.41 22.44 -3.25
N GLY A 45 -30.28 23.29 -4.28
CA GLY A 45 -29.27 23.14 -5.32
C GLY A 45 -29.90 23.03 -6.71
N ASP A 46 -29.15 22.48 -7.67
CA ASP A 46 -29.55 22.46 -9.08
C ASP A 46 -30.85 21.66 -9.29
N GLY A 47 -31.87 22.35 -9.81
CA GLY A 47 -33.19 21.76 -10.04
C GLY A 47 -34.10 21.67 -8.81
N MET A 48 -33.73 22.26 -7.67
CA MET A 48 -34.53 22.30 -6.44
C MET A 48 -34.88 23.73 -6.02
N ASP A 49 -35.84 23.88 -5.10
CA ASP A 49 -36.29 25.18 -4.60
C ASP A 49 -35.20 25.90 -3.78
N ALA A 50 -35.16 27.24 -3.92
CA ALA A 50 -34.30 28.09 -3.12
C ALA A 50 -34.69 28.02 -1.63
N CYS A 51 -33.70 28.14 -0.74
CA CYS A 51 -33.95 28.05 0.70
C CYS A 51 -34.89 29.15 1.20
N PRO A 52 -35.94 28.80 1.98
CA PRO A 52 -36.86 29.77 2.58
C PRO A 52 -36.16 30.55 3.70
N ASP A 53 -36.79 31.64 4.13
CA ASP A 53 -36.35 32.44 5.30
C ASP A 53 -34.87 32.89 5.23
N SER A 54 -34.39 33.19 4.02
CA SER A 54 -32.98 33.51 3.74
C SER A 54 -31.99 32.42 4.16
N GLY A 55 -32.45 31.16 4.15
CA GLY A 55 -31.64 29.99 4.41
C GLY A 55 -30.45 29.86 3.46
N VAL A 56 -29.41 29.22 3.94
CA VAL A 56 -28.18 28.98 3.18
C VAL A 56 -28.13 27.50 2.78
N CYS A 57 -27.80 27.24 1.52
CA CYS A 57 -27.71 25.89 0.98
C CYS A 57 -26.31 25.31 1.18
N LEU A 58 -26.18 24.26 2.00
CA LEU A 58 -24.89 23.66 2.37
C LEU A 58 -24.93 22.13 2.28
N GLY A 59 -23.78 21.49 2.03
CA GLY A 59 -23.65 20.04 2.05
C GLY A 59 -23.70 19.49 3.47
N SER A 60 -24.55 18.50 3.73
CA SER A 60 -24.71 17.84 5.04
C SER A 60 -25.23 16.41 4.88
N GLN A 61 -25.18 15.62 5.95
CA GLN A 61 -25.80 14.29 5.96
C GLN A 61 -27.32 14.41 6.05
N ASP A 62 -28.00 13.69 5.19
CA ASP A 62 -29.45 13.59 5.15
C ASP A 62 -29.95 12.45 6.05
N SER A 63 -31.28 12.32 6.20
CA SER A 63 -31.91 11.31 7.08
C SER A 63 -31.52 9.85 6.78
N ASP A 64 -31.05 9.57 5.57
CA ASP A 64 -30.58 8.25 5.13
C ASP A 64 -29.05 8.10 5.17
N GLY A 65 -28.33 9.07 5.75
CA GLY A 65 -26.87 9.10 5.87
C GLY A 65 -26.14 9.58 4.61
N ALA A 66 -26.83 9.77 3.49
CA ALA A 66 -26.20 10.26 2.27
C ALA A 66 -25.86 11.76 2.38
N ARG A 67 -24.72 12.19 1.82
CA ARG A 67 -24.39 13.62 1.71
C ARG A 67 -25.25 14.30 0.64
N ARG A 68 -26.06 15.27 1.04
CA ARG A 68 -26.89 16.10 0.16
C ARG A 68 -26.81 17.57 0.54
N ARG A 69 -27.28 18.44 -0.35
CA ARG A 69 -27.40 19.87 -0.04
C ARG A 69 -28.73 20.18 0.62
N LEU A 70 -28.66 20.75 1.83
CA LEU A 70 -29.79 21.07 2.69
C LEU A 70 -29.77 22.55 3.07
N CYS A 71 -30.95 23.10 3.36
CA CYS A 71 -31.10 24.48 3.82
C CYS A 71 -30.84 24.62 5.32
N PHE A 72 -30.00 25.57 5.69
CA PHE A 72 -29.70 25.90 7.08
C PHE A 72 -30.17 27.31 7.43
N LYS A 73 -30.63 27.49 8.68
CA LYS A 73 -31.14 28.75 9.18
C LYS A 73 -29.96 29.72 9.33
N PRO A 74 -30.02 30.94 8.78
CA PRO A 74 -28.92 31.89 8.94
C PRO A 74 -28.84 32.41 10.38
N CYS A 75 -27.66 32.82 10.79
CA CYS A 75 -27.43 33.42 12.10
C CYS A 75 -26.23 34.36 12.08
N ILE A 76 -26.22 35.27 13.05
CA ILE A 76 -25.15 36.24 13.34
C ILE A 76 -24.68 36.05 14.80
N ALA A 77 -25.52 35.46 15.66
CA ALA A 77 -25.19 35.10 17.02
C ALA A 77 -25.87 33.79 17.44
N THR A 78 -25.22 33.01 18.32
CA THR A 78 -25.74 31.74 18.86
C THR A 78 -27.11 31.88 19.53
N THR A 79 -27.45 33.07 20.03
CA THR A 79 -28.76 33.37 20.60
C THR A 79 -29.91 33.29 19.59
N GLN A 80 -29.62 33.26 18.29
CA GLN A 80 -30.61 33.09 17.21
C GLN A 80 -30.84 31.62 16.83
N CYS A 81 -30.02 30.72 17.37
CA CYS A 81 -30.08 29.27 17.14
C CYS A 81 -30.79 28.57 18.31
N ARG A 82 -31.15 27.29 18.09
CA ARG A 82 -31.66 26.45 19.17
C ARG A 82 -30.59 26.22 20.23
N LEU A 83 -31.00 25.79 21.43
CA LEU A 83 -30.07 25.50 22.53
C LEU A 83 -29.06 24.40 22.18
N ASP A 84 -29.47 23.42 21.38
CA ASP A 84 -28.64 22.32 20.85
C ASP A 84 -27.81 22.73 19.62
N GLN A 85 -27.86 24.00 19.25
CA GLN A 85 -27.17 24.57 18.09
C GLN A 85 -26.28 25.73 18.50
N TRP A 86 -25.45 26.16 17.57
CA TRP A 86 -24.65 27.37 17.70
C TRP A 86 -24.49 28.07 16.35
N CYS A 87 -23.99 29.30 16.38
CA CYS A 87 -23.75 30.10 15.20
C CYS A 87 -22.25 30.26 14.93
N PRO A 88 -21.65 29.53 13.97
CA PRO A 88 -20.26 29.69 13.60
C PRO A 88 -20.02 31.07 12.99
N PRO A 89 -19.03 31.85 13.48
CA PRO A 89 -18.71 33.17 12.92
C PRO A 89 -18.39 33.12 11.42
N GLU A 90 -17.80 32.01 10.96
CA GLU A 90 -17.37 31.82 9.57
C GLU A 90 -18.47 31.27 8.67
N ALA A 91 -19.39 30.45 9.21
CA ALA A 91 -20.45 29.81 8.42
C ALA A 91 -21.74 30.63 8.36
N GLY A 92 -22.02 31.45 9.40
CA GLY A 92 -23.22 32.30 9.45
C GLY A 92 -24.55 31.54 9.43
N VAL A 93 -24.56 30.28 9.87
CA VAL A 93 -25.76 29.42 9.92
C VAL A 93 -25.84 28.63 11.21
N CYS A 94 -27.04 28.34 11.69
CA CYS A 94 -27.23 27.51 12.88
C CYS A 94 -26.88 26.06 12.59
N THR A 95 -25.81 25.57 13.21
CA THR A 95 -25.36 24.18 13.11
C THR A 95 -25.56 23.45 14.44
N PRO A 96 -25.79 22.13 14.43
CA PRO A 96 -25.79 21.33 15.67
C PRO A 96 -24.46 21.46 16.42
N ARG A 97 -24.52 21.46 17.76
CA ARG A 97 -23.33 21.28 18.61
C ARG A 97 -22.77 19.87 18.45
N CYS A 98 -21.44 19.74 18.41
CA CYS A 98 -20.78 18.43 18.34
C CYS A 98 -20.92 17.64 19.65
N ARG A 99 -20.52 16.37 19.61
CA ARG A 99 -20.25 15.48 20.73
C ARG A 99 -18.87 14.86 20.58
N GLU A 100 -18.43 14.16 21.63
CA GLU A 100 -17.25 13.32 21.60
C GLU A 100 -17.32 12.34 20.41
N GLY A 101 -16.34 12.42 19.52
CA GLY A 101 -16.28 11.64 18.27
C GLY A 101 -17.00 12.24 17.04
N ASP A 102 -17.73 13.35 17.17
CA ASP A 102 -18.39 14.01 16.02
C ASP A 102 -17.43 14.88 15.19
N CYS A 103 -16.27 15.23 15.76
CA CYS A 103 -15.28 16.09 15.13
C CYS A 103 -14.32 15.28 14.26
N GLY A 104 -13.93 15.84 13.11
CA GLY A 104 -12.93 15.23 12.23
C GLY A 104 -11.54 15.18 12.88
N ALA A 105 -10.63 14.38 12.32
CA ALA A 105 -9.26 14.22 12.82
C ALA A 105 -8.57 15.58 13.08
N GLY A 106 -7.94 15.72 14.25
CA GLY A 106 -7.28 16.95 14.70
C GLY A 106 -8.18 17.95 15.45
N TYR A 107 -9.44 17.60 15.70
CA TYR A 107 -10.39 18.44 16.41
C TYR A 107 -11.13 17.66 17.49
N VAL A 108 -11.28 18.25 18.68
CA VAL A 108 -12.10 17.72 19.78
C VAL A 108 -13.33 18.57 19.98
N CYS A 109 -14.41 17.89 20.36
CA CYS A 109 -15.61 18.59 20.78
C CYS A 109 -15.41 19.18 22.17
N ASN A 110 -15.29 20.50 22.27
CA ASN A 110 -15.13 21.18 23.53
C ASN A 110 -16.44 21.15 24.36
N PRO A 111 -16.41 21.52 25.67
CA PRO A 111 -17.61 21.55 26.52
C PRO A 111 -18.73 22.49 26.04
N ASP A 112 -18.40 23.44 25.16
CA ASP A 112 -19.37 24.32 24.51
C ASP A 112 -19.97 23.70 23.24
N GLY A 113 -19.60 22.48 22.87
CA GLY A 113 -20.11 21.78 21.70
C GLY A 113 -19.54 22.29 20.38
N LEU A 114 -18.30 22.79 20.41
CA LEU A 114 -17.53 23.25 19.25
C LEU A 114 -16.40 22.27 18.94
N CYS A 115 -16.24 21.92 17.66
CA CYS A 115 -15.03 21.24 17.22
C CYS A 115 -13.90 22.26 17.21
N GLU A 116 -13.08 22.25 18.26
CA GLU A 116 -11.87 23.05 18.35
C GLU A 116 -10.68 22.17 18.02
N PRO A 117 -9.61 22.75 17.44
CA PRO A 117 -8.35 22.04 17.35
C PRO A 117 -8.01 21.51 18.73
N GLU A 118 -7.51 20.28 18.82
CA GLU A 118 -6.98 19.80 20.09
C GLU A 118 -6.02 20.87 20.65
N GLY A 119 -6.27 21.27 21.90
CA GLY A 119 -5.35 22.18 22.60
C GLY A 119 -3.93 21.63 22.51
N PRO A 120 -2.88 22.47 22.63
CA PRO A 120 -1.51 22.06 22.34
C PRO A 120 -1.22 20.77 23.12
N CYS A 121 -1.20 19.65 22.39
CA CYS A 121 -0.79 18.40 22.97
C CYS A 121 0.64 18.63 23.45
N VAL A 122 0.92 18.18 24.67
CA VAL A 122 2.24 18.33 25.26
C VAL A 122 2.98 17.08 24.85
N PRO A 123 3.99 17.17 23.95
CA PRO A 123 4.66 15.98 23.46
C PRO A 123 5.25 15.21 24.64
N VAL A 124 4.77 13.99 24.84
CA VAL A 124 5.36 13.02 25.76
C VAL A 124 5.67 11.75 24.98
N ALA A 125 6.52 10.90 25.56
CA ALA A 125 6.85 9.63 24.92
C ALA A 125 5.60 8.78 24.71
N GLU A 126 5.56 8.11 23.57
CA GLU A 126 4.43 7.28 23.17
C GLU A 126 4.14 6.14 24.16
N VAL A 127 2.85 5.88 24.38
CA VAL A 127 2.33 4.76 25.18
C VAL A 127 1.72 3.75 24.23
N CYS A 128 2.53 2.76 23.88
CA CYS A 128 2.19 1.79 22.84
C CYS A 128 0.90 1.00 23.10
N GLY A 129 0.04 1.00 22.08
CA GLY A 129 -1.18 0.19 21.98
C GLY A 129 -2.41 0.83 22.62
N ASP A 130 -2.33 2.11 23.01
CA ASP A 130 -3.44 2.83 23.62
C ASP A 130 -4.29 3.61 22.59
N GLY A 131 -3.80 3.74 21.35
CA GLY A 131 -4.50 4.39 20.26
C GLY A 131 -4.55 5.91 20.35
N GLN A 132 -3.62 6.55 21.07
CA GLN A 132 -3.47 8.00 21.14
C GLN A 132 -2.13 8.45 20.53
N ASP A 133 -2.08 9.69 20.03
CA ASP A 133 -0.86 10.37 19.58
C ASP A 133 -0.39 11.26 20.75
N GLN A 134 0.59 10.76 21.51
CA GLN A 134 1.10 11.44 22.70
C GLN A 134 2.25 12.41 22.39
N ASP A 135 2.97 12.20 21.29
CA ASP A 135 4.10 13.02 20.89
C ASP A 135 3.77 14.14 19.89
N CYS A 136 2.51 14.21 19.46
CA CYS A 136 1.91 15.25 18.64
C CYS A 136 2.35 15.31 17.20
N ASP A 137 2.97 14.26 16.67
CA ASP A 137 3.50 14.27 15.32
C ASP A 137 2.43 13.95 14.24
N GLY A 138 1.22 13.60 14.67
CA GLY A 138 0.09 13.20 13.81
C GLY A 138 -0.01 11.69 13.60
N TYR A 139 0.87 10.90 14.21
CA TYR A 139 0.93 9.45 14.11
C TYR A 139 0.69 8.80 15.48
N VAL A 140 -0.38 8.02 15.56
CA VAL A 140 -0.77 7.31 16.77
C VAL A 140 0.09 6.07 16.96
N ASP A 141 0.66 5.86 18.15
CA ASP A 141 1.49 4.72 18.54
C ASP A 141 2.77 4.59 17.68
N ASN A 142 3.41 5.70 17.31
CA ASN A 142 4.71 5.73 16.60
C ASN A 142 5.88 5.42 17.57
N GLY A 143 7.02 4.95 17.05
CA GLY A 143 8.19 4.61 17.89
C GLY A 143 8.01 3.40 18.81
N CYS A 144 6.90 2.67 18.64
CA CYS A 144 6.51 1.51 19.45
C CYS A 144 6.97 0.17 18.90
N SER A 145 7.54 0.17 17.69
CA SER A 145 7.98 -0.99 16.94
C SER A 145 9.50 -1.00 16.76
N ARG A 146 10.00 -1.94 15.94
CA ARG A 146 11.42 -1.95 15.57
C ARG A 146 11.81 -0.65 14.86
N ALA A 147 12.93 -0.05 15.31
CA ALA A 147 13.56 1.03 14.57
C ALA A 147 14.03 0.53 13.21
N VAL A 148 13.72 1.29 12.16
CA VAL A 148 14.19 1.03 10.80
C VAL A 148 15.45 1.84 10.58
N ASP A 149 16.58 1.15 10.44
CA ASP A 149 17.80 1.79 9.97
C ASP A 149 17.68 2.04 8.46
N ALA A 150 17.99 3.26 8.03
CA ALA A 150 17.80 3.68 6.66
C ALA A 150 18.99 4.49 6.17
N PRO A 151 19.36 4.35 4.88
CA PRO A 151 20.40 5.16 4.28
C PRO A 151 19.95 6.63 4.16
N ALA A 152 20.91 7.56 4.04
CA ALA A 152 20.64 9.00 4.08
C ALA A 152 19.66 9.50 3.00
N HIS A 153 19.50 8.77 1.90
CA HIS A 153 18.57 9.10 0.82
C HIS A 153 17.15 8.55 1.04
N VAL A 154 16.91 7.82 2.14
CA VAL A 154 15.59 7.34 2.52
C VAL A 154 15.13 8.03 3.81
N ARG A 155 13.97 8.70 3.76
CA ARG A 155 13.28 9.15 4.97
C ARG A 155 12.28 8.10 5.40
N VAL A 156 12.44 7.60 6.62
CA VAL A 156 11.45 6.73 7.26
C VAL A 156 10.45 7.62 8.01
N VAL A 157 9.18 7.42 7.73
CA VAL A 157 8.06 7.94 8.53
C VAL A 157 7.39 6.77 9.19
N ASP A 158 7.50 6.72 10.51
CA ASP A 158 6.76 5.76 11.34
C ASP A 158 5.33 6.28 11.52
N MET A 159 4.36 5.56 10.98
CA MET A 159 2.93 5.92 11.02
C MET A 159 2.21 5.28 12.23
N GLY A 160 2.97 4.50 13.01
CA GLY A 160 2.53 3.81 14.19
C GLY A 160 1.67 2.58 13.95
N THR A 161 1.00 2.15 15.02
CA THR A 161 0.22 0.92 15.04
C THR A 161 -1.24 1.18 14.63
N VAL A 162 -1.82 0.24 13.90
CA VAL A 162 -3.16 0.32 13.36
C VAL A 162 -3.91 -0.99 13.52
N LYS A 163 -5.15 -0.92 14.00
CA LYS A 163 -6.04 -2.08 14.08
C LYS A 163 -6.76 -2.31 12.76
N VAL A 164 -6.76 -3.55 12.28
CA VAL A 164 -7.46 -3.97 11.05
C VAL A 164 -7.94 -5.42 11.15
N GLY A 165 -9.05 -5.74 10.47
CA GLY A 165 -9.68 -7.05 10.47
C GLY A 165 -11.13 -7.00 10.98
N GLY A 166 -11.70 -8.17 11.26
CA GLY A 166 -13.09 -8.30 11.69
C GLY A 166 -14.10 -7.82 10.65
N SER A 167 -13.77 -7.91 9.35
CA SER A 167 -14.48 -7.35 8.19
C SER A 167 -14.45 -5.81 8.06
N GLY A 168 -13.77 -5.12 8.97
CA GLY A 168 -13.58 -3.67 8.92
C GLY A 168 -12.31 -3.26 8.19
N LEU A 169 -12.31 -2.02 7.70
CA LEU A 169 -11.11 -1.32 7.27
C LEU A 169 -10.37 -0.78 8.49
N SER A 170 -9.08 -0.52 8.31
CA SER A 170 -8.33 0.30 9.26
C SER A 170 -8.87 1.73 9.32
N ARG A 171 -8.42 2.50 10.33
CA ARG A 171 -8.50 3.98 10.24
C ARG A 171 -7.77 4.45 8.98
N THR A 172 -8.20 5.59 8.43
CA THR A 172 -7.45 6.27 7.36
C THR A 172 -6.18 6.87 7.93
N LEU A 173 -5.06 6.55 7.31
CA LEU A 173 -3.77 7.18 7.55
C LEU A 173 -3.57 8.32 6.57
N SER A 174 -2.76 9.30 6.96
CA SER A 174 -2.46 10.46 6.14
C SER A 174 -0.99 10.77 6.14
N PHE A 175 -0.46 11.01 4.95
CA PHE A 175 0.97 11.20 4.74
C PHE A 175 1.21 12.38 3.79
N PHE A 176 2.28 13.13 4.06
CA PHE A 176 2.71 14.26 3.25
C PHE A 176 4.14 13.98 2.75
N PRO A 177 4.33 13.67 1.46
CA PRO A 177 5.66 13.48 0.90
C PRO A 177 6.51 14.74 1.05
N SER A 178 7.81 14.53 1.24
CA SER A 178 8.79 15.61 1.23
C SER A 178 8.79 16.30 -0.13
N ALA A 179 9.08 17.60 -0.13
CA ALA A 179 9.31 18.33 -1.37
C ALA A 179 10.49 17.69 -2.13
N GLY A 180 10.25 17.26 -3.37
CA GLY A 180 11.28 16.66 -4.22
C GLY A 180 11.55 15.17 -4.01
N ALA A 181 10.80 14.47 -3.15
CA ALA A 181 10.83 13.00 -3.12
C ALA A 181 10.48 12.45 -4.52
N ALA A 182 11.15 11.38 -4.95
CA ALA A 182 10.87 10.73 -6.23
C ALA A 182 9.76 9.68 -6.12
N SER A 183 9.67 9.02 -4.96
CA SER A 183 8.67 8.00 -4.65
C SER A 183 8.51 7.85 -3.14
N PHE A 184 7.47 7.13 -2.75
CA PHE A 184 7.38 6.54 -1.41
C PHE A 184 6.92 5.09 -1.50
N THR A 185 7.29 4.31 -0.49
CA THR A 185 6.87 2.92 -0.31
C THR A 185 6.18 2.78 1.03
N VAL A 186 4.90 2.39 1.02
CA VAL A 186 4.17 2.02 2.23
C VAL A 186 4.55 0.58 2.58
N VAL A 187 4.97 0.35 3.82
CA VAL A 187 5.22 -0.99 4.38
C VAL A 187 4.30 -1.16 5.58
N ALA A 188 3.44 -2.16 5.54
CA ALA A 188 2.56 -2.54 6.64
C ALA A 188 2.91 -3.95 7.11
N LEU A 189 3.32 -4.10 8.37
CA LEU A 189 3.78 -5.35 8.95
C LEU A 189 2.85 -5.80 10.07
N ASP A 190 2.41 -7.05 10.03
CA ASP A 190 1.86 -7.73 11.19
C ASP A 190 3.01 -8.31 12.01
N GLU A 191 3.41 -7.64 13.09
CA GLU A 191 4.52 -8.09 13.93
C GLU A 191 4.25 -9.45 14.61
N ALA A 192 3.00 -9.90 14.67
CA ALA A 192 2.66 -11.24 15.14
C ALA A 192 2.86 -12.32 14.06
N ASN A 193 3.30 -11.95 12.84
CA ASN A 193 3.56 -12.85 11.70
C ASN A 193 2.41 -13.85 11.52
N THR A 194 1.21 -13.31 11.33
CA THR A 194 0.02 -14.13 11.17
C THR A 194 -0.25 -14.43 9.69
N PRO A 195 -0.82 -15.59 9.34
CA PRO A 195 -1.02 -16.04 7.96
C PRO A 195 -2.27 -15.40 7.32
N TRP A 196 -2.48 -14.10 7.54
CA TRP A 196 -3.60 -13.35 6.97
C TRP A 196 -3.10 -12.42 5.88
N TYR A 197 -3.86 -12.35 4.78
CA TYR A 197 -3.58 -11.39 3.72
C TYR A 197 -3.82 -9.98 4.20
N MET A 198 -2.96 -9.08 3.76
CA MET A 198 -3.07 -7.65 3.91
C MET A 198 -2.96 -6.99 2.54
N THR A 199 -3.73 -5.93 2.37
CA THR A 199 -3.66 -5.04 1.21
C THR A 199 -4.06 -3.64 1.62
N ALA A 200 -3.54 -2.63 0.94
CA ALA A 200 -4.22 -1.34 0.92
C ALA A 200 -5.58 -1.54 0.24
N TYR A 201 -6.63 -1.03 0.86
CA TYR A 201 -7.97 -1.05 0.29
C TYR A 201 -8.21 0.19 -0.55
N SER A 202 -7.70 1.34 -0.13
CA SER A 202 -7.64 2.53 -0.97
C SER A 202 -6.33 3.32 -0.79
N LEU A 203 -5.95 4.05 -1.83
CA LEU A 203 -4.91 5.08 -1.83
C LEU A 203 -5.37 6.25 -2.70
N ASP A 204 -5.56 7.41 -2.07
CA ASP A 204 -5.90 8.66 -2.73
C ASP A 204 -4.70 9.61 -2.71
N ALA A 205 -4.40 10.19 -3.87
CA ALA A 205 -3.45 11.28 -4.02
C ALA A 205 -4.07 12.65 -3.64
N PRO A 206 -3.25 13.71 -3.53
CA PRO A 206 -3.71 15.06 -3.26
C PRO A 206 -4.84 15.51 -4.19
N GLY A 207 -5.92 16.03 -3.60
CA GLY A 207 -7.12 16.44 -4.33
C GLY A 207 -8.14 15.30 -4.56
N GLY A 208 -7.92 14.12 -3.97
CA GLY A 208 -8.83 12.97 -4.07
C GLY A 208 -8.70 12.21 -5.38
N VAL A 209 -7.49 12.18 -5.95
CA VAL A 209 -7.20 11.39 -7.15
C VAL A 209 -6.98 9.95 -6.73
N ASP A 210 -7.90 9.06 -7.11
CA ASP A 210 -7.81 7.64 -6.83
C ASP A 210 -6.61 7.00 -7.55
N LEU A 211 -5.68 6.43 -6.79
CA LEU A 211 -4.51 5.70 -7.31
C LEU A 211 -4.65 4.20 -7.13
N LEU A 212 -5.43 3.78 -6.14
CA LEU A 212 -5.74 2.38 -5.84
C LEU A 212 -7.09 2.36 -5.13
N SER A 213 -8.04 1.63 -5.67
CA SER A 213 -9.32 1.32 -5.04
C SER A 213 -9.77 -0.06 -5.48
N PRO A 214 -10.69 -0.72 -4.74
CA PRO A 214 -11.14 -2.05 -5.11
C PRO A 214 -11.92 -1.98 -6.43
N GLY A 215 -11.40 -2.68 -7.43
CA GLY A 215 -11.98 -2.76 -8.77
C GLY A 215 -11.68 -4.11 -9.41
N PRO A 216 -12.03 -4.28 -10.70
CA PRO A 216 -11.46 -5.35 -11.50
C PRO A 216 -9.93 -5.32 -11.38
N ALA A 217 -9.31 -6.48 -11.18
CA ALA A 217 -7.85 -6.57 -11.13
C ALA A 217 -7.25 -5.92 -12.38
N GLY A 218 -6.28 -5.04 -12.19
CA GLY A 218 -5.66 -4.33 -13.31
C GLY A 218 -6.44 -3.10 -13.79
N SER A 219 -7.28 -2.50 -12.95
CA SER A 219 -7.94 -1.22 -13.27
C SER A 219 -7.38 -0.03 -12.49
N GLU A 220 -6.60 -0.32 -11.45
CA GLU A 220 -5.97 0.64 -10.57
C GLU A 220 -4.76 1.34 -11.23
N PRO A 221 -4.64 2.68 -11.21
CA PRO A 221 -3.47 3.37 -11.78
C PRO A 221 -2.13 2.94 -11.17
N ASN A 222 -2.12 2.58 -9.88
CA ASN A 222 -0.95 2.04 -9.18
C ASN A 222 -1.24 0.60 -8.75
N ARG A 223 -0.50 -0.38 -9.29
CA ARG A 223 -0.79 -1.81 -9.07
C ARG A 223 -0.44 -2.22 -7.64
N SER A 224 -1.18 -3.18 -7.08
CA SER A 224 -1.00 -3.66 -5.72
C SER A 224 -1.13 -5.19 -5.66
N SER A 225 -0.28 -5.83 -4.88
CA SER A 225 -0.32 -7.28 -4.64
C SER A 225 -0.59 -7.55 -3.16
N PRO A 226 -1.71 -8.23 -2.81
CA PRO A 226 -1.95 -8.66 -1.45
C PRO A 226 -0.92 -9.69 -0.98
N ALA A 227 -0.61 -9.65 0.30
CA ALA A 227 0.57 -10.30 0.86
C ALA A 227 0.32 -10.82 2.28
N PHE A 228 1.02 -11.87 2.69
CA PHE A 228 0.90 -12.44 4.05
C PHE A 228 1.87 -11.78 5.01
N GLY A 229 1.39 -11.39 6.20
CA GLY A 229 2.24 -10.95 7.32
C GLY A 229 2.96 -9.61 7.11
N VAL A 230 3.27 -9.22 5.88
CA VAL A 230 3.73 -7.90 5.46
C VAL A 230 2.99 -7.52 4.18
N TYR A 231 2.80 -6.23 3.93
CA TYR A 231 2.27 -5.69 2.67
C TYR A 231 3.10 -4.49 2.28
N THR A 232 3.43 -4.40 0.99
CA THR A 232 4.27 -3.34 0.44
C THR A 232 3.62 -2.71 -0.78
N LEU A 233 3.58 -1.38 -0.84
CA LEU A 233 3.08 -0.62 -1.98
C LEU A 233 4.03 0.53 -2.31
N MET A 234 4.63 0.49 -3.50
CA MET A 234 5.45 1.59 -4.01
C MET A 234 4.65 2.51 -4.92
N VAL A 235 4.84 3.82 -4.76
CA VAL A 235 4.14 4.88 -5.52
C VAL A 235 5.17 5.90 -6.04
N PRO A 236 5.24 6.16 -7.35
CA PRO A 236 4.55 5.43 -8.42
C PRO A 236 5.21 4.07 -8.73
N ASN A 237 4.42 3.10 -9.19
CA ASN A 237 4.92 1.87 -9.83
C ASN A 237 4.45 1.72 -11.30
N SER A 238 3.98 2.82 -11.88
CA SER A 238 3.52 2.94 -13.27
C SER A 238 3.90 4.31 -13.80
N ASP A 239 4.07 4.46 -15.12
CA ASP A 239 4.25 5.76 -15.77
C ASP A 239 2.96 6.58 -15.93
N GLN A 240 1.83 6.01 -15.54
CA GLN A 240 0.54 6.69 -15.45
C GLN A 240 0.37 7.48 -14.15
N VAL A 241 1.19 7.17 -13.13
CA VAL A 241 1.14 7.82 -11.83
C VAL A 241 2.33 8.75 -11.67
N GLN A 242 2.07 9.97 -11.24
CA GLN A 242 3.11 10.93 -10.87
C GLN A 242 2.97 11.28 -9.40
N LEU A 243 4.09 11.38 -8.70
CA LEU A 243 4.09 11.84 -7.32
C LEU A 243 3.71 13.32 -7.28
N ALA A 244 2.57 13.63 -6.66
CA ALA A 244 2.09 14.99 -6.45
C ALA A 244 2.45 15.48 -5.05
N GLN A 245 2.61 16.78 -4.88
CA GLN A 245 2.80 17.37 -3.56
C GLN A 245 1.44 17.53 -2.86
N GLY A 246 1.36 17.13 -1.59
CA GLY A 246 0.15 17.29 -0.77
C GLY A 246 -0.15 16.07 0.09
N ARG A 247 -1.39 16.01 0.61
CA ARG A 247 -1.86 14.92 1.46
C ARG A 247 -2.24 13.70 0.64
N TYR A 248 -1.62 12.57 0.95
CA TYR A 248 -2.05 11.24 0.54
C TYR A 248 -2.87 10.61 1.67
N GLU A 249 -3.89 9.83 1.32
CA GLU A 249 -4.73 9.12 2.28
C GLU A 249 -4.85 7.65 1.88
N PHE A 250 -4.69 6.75 2.84
CA PHE A 250 -4.80 5.31 2.58
C PHE A 250 -5.31 4.55 3.81
N ASN A 251 -5.89 3.38 3.57
CA ASN A 251 -6.33 2.46 4.62
C ASN A 251 -6.13 1.01 4.16
N PHE A 252 -6.18 0.09 5.13
CA PHE A 252 -5.88 -1.31 4.92
C PHE A 252 -7.10 -2.19 5.14
N TYR A 253 -7.08 -3.32 4.44
CA TYR A 253 -8.00 -4.42 4.64
C TYR A 253 -7.24 -5.72 4.85
N ARG A 254 -7.81 -6.60 5.67
CA ARG A 254 -7.21 -7.87 6.07
C ARG A 254 -8.19 -9.02 5.91
N TYR A 255 -7.79 -10.08 5.23
CA TYR A 255 -8.66 -11.22 4.89
C TYR A 255 -7.90 -12.56 4.85
N GLY A 256 -8.63 -13.68 4.85
CA GLY A 256 -8.05 -15.02 4.63
C GLY A 256 -8.37 -15.61 3.25
N ASN A 257 -7.80 -16.77 2.94
CA ASN A 257 -7.89 -17.46 1.63
C ASN A 257 -9.33 -17.79 1.15
N ALA A 258 -10.37 -17.60 1.98
CA ALA A 258 -11.75 -17.98 1.66
C ALA A 258 -12.80 -16.91 2.01
N ALA A 259 -12.50 -15.62 1.81
CA ALA A 259 -13.37 -14.48 2.16
C ALA A 259 -13.87 -14.48 3.62
N SER A 260 -13.24 -15.28 4.48
CA SER A 260 -13.44 -15.21 5.92
C SER A 260 -12.71 -13.97 6.41
N ALA A 261 -13.43 -13.14 7.15
CA ALA A 261 -12.84 -12.00 7.82
C ALA A 261 -11.70 -12.49 8.71
N ALA A 262 -10.48 -11.99 8.46
CA ALA A 262 -9.39 -12.18 9.41
C ALA A 262 -9.82 -11.59 10.76
N PRO A 263 -9.42 -12.15 11.91
CA PRO A 263 -9.63 -11.51 13.20
C PRO A 263 -9.07 -10.09 13.21
N VAL A 264 -9.65 -9.22 14.05
CA VAL A 264 -9.02 -7.92 14.33
C VAL A 264 -7.65 -8.18 14.95
N GLY A 265 -6.62 -7.55 14.39
CA GLY A 265 -5.29 -7.51 14.98
C GLY A 265 -4.60 -6.19 14.63
N GLU A 266 -3.35 -6.08 15.04
CA GLU A 266 -2.54 -4.88 14.92
C GLU A 266 -1.50 -5.06 13.82
N ILE A 267 -1.35 -4.03 13.00
CA ILE A 267 -0.29 -3.90 12.01
C ILE A 267 0.47 -2.62 12.32
N HIS A 268 1.76 -2.62 12.06
CA HIS A 268 2.60 -1.44 12.17
C HIS A 268 2.93 -0.92 10.78
N VAL A 269 2.85 0.40 10.58
CA VAL A 269 2.92 1.00 9.24
C VAL A 269 4.07 2.00 9.16
N TRP A 270 4.89 1.87 8.14
CA TRP A 270 5.91 2.84 7.78
C TRP A 270 5.69 3.36 6.36
N VAL A 271 6.14 4.59 6.12
CA VAL A 271 6.32 5.14 4.78
C VAL A 271 7.80 5.42 4.56
N LEU A 272 8.38 4.79 3.54
CA LEU A 272 9.78 4.96 3.15
C LEU A 272 9.85 5.87 1.93
N GLU A 273 10.31 7.10 2.09
CA GLU A 273 10.46 8.05 1.00
C GLU A 273 11.83 7.98 0.36
N ASN A 274 11.88 7.83 -0.96
CA ASN A 274 13.10 7.97 -1.73
C ASN A 274 13.33 9.45 -2.06
N LEU A 275 14.36 10.04 -1.45
CA LEU A 275 14.72 11.45 -1.58
C LEU A 275 15.65 11.74 -2.77
N ARG A 276 16.01 10.73 -3.58
CA ARG A 276 16.85 10.93 -4.76
C ARG A 276 16.06 11.65 -5.84
N GLU A 277 16.71 12.60 -6.52
CA GLU A 277 16.07 13.39 -7.58
C GLU A 277 16.17 12.64 -8.91
N ALA A 278 15.03 12.13 -9.41
CA ALA A 278 14.90 11.46 -10.71
C ALA A 278 16.03 10.46 -11.05
N PRO A 279 16.24 9.43 -10.19
CA PRO A 279 17.35 8.50 -10.37
C PRO A 279 17.23 7.72 -11.70
N SER A 280 18.32 7.70 -12.47
CA SER A 280 18.46 6.95 -13.73
C SER A 280 19.71 6.06 -13.78
N ALA A 281 20.48 6.07 -12.69
CA ALA A 281 21.54 5.14 -12.39
C ALA A 281 21.40 4.81 -10.90
N SER A 282 21.67 3.57 -10.51
CA SER A 282 21.61 3.17 -9.11
C SER A 282 22.58 2.05 -8.80
N THR A 283 22.93 1.94 -7.52
CA THR A 283 23.64 0.82 -6.97
C THR A 283 22.72 0.03 -6.06
N ILE A 284 22.78 -1.31 -6.14
CA ILE A 284 22.08 -2.22 -5.23
C ILE A 284 23.07 -3.13 -4.52
N ASP A 285 22.97 -3.23 -3.20
CA ASP A 285 23.74 -4.17 -2.40
C ASP A 285 22.96 -5.48 -2.25
N LEU A 286 23.65 -6.62 -2.17
CA LEU A 286 23.03 -7.95 -2.19
C LEU A 286 23.51 -8.82 -1.02
N ASN A 287 22.58 -9.60 -0.48
CA ASN A 287 22.83 -10.66 0.47
C ASN A 287 22.52 -12.00 -0.21
N LEU A 288 23.54 -12.81 -0.46
CA LEU A 288 23.43 -14.08 -1.15
C LEU A 288 23.45 -15.23 -0.14
N TRP A 289 22.35 -15.97 -0.06
CA TRP A 289 22.17 -17.07 0.90
C TRP A 289 22.25 -18.41 0.19
N PHE A 290 23.16 -19.29 0.59
CA PHE A 290 23.26 -20.65 0.04
C PHE A 290 22.58 -21.64 0.97
N VAL A 291 21.56 -22.32 0.48
CA VAL A 291 20.68 -23.18 1.28
C VAL A 291 20.99 -24.64 1.01
N GLY A 292 21.98 -25.18 1.75
CA GLY A 292 22.37 -26.58 1.63
C GLY A 292 22.90 -26.97 0.23
N ILE A 293 23.51 -26.06 -0.51
CA ILE A 293 23.93 -26.31 -1.89
C ILE A 293 25.21 -27.17 -1.95
N PRO A 294 25.21 -28.31 -2.67
CA PRO A 294 26.41 -29.11 -2.85
C PRO A 294 27.50 -28.35 -3.63
N GLY A 295 28.68 -28.19 -3.03
CA GLY A 295 29.85 -27.60 -3.69
C GLY A 295 29.87 -26.06 -3.76
N LEU A 296 28.76 -25.40 -3.38
CA LEU A 296 28.64 -23.95 -3.37
C LEU A 296 28.20 -23.48 -1.98
N SER A 297 28.90 -22.51 -1.42
CA SER A 297 28.69 -21.98 -0.06
C SER A 297 29.16 -20.54 -0.01
N ALA A 298 28.89 -19.84 1.09
CA ALA A 298 29.38 -18.49 1.30
C ALA A 298 30.91 -18.39 1.21
N ALA A 299 31.62 -19.44 1.65
CA ALA A 299 33.07 -19.50 1.59
C ALA A 299 33.62 -19.83 0.19
N SER A 300 32.94 -20.68 -0.58
CA SER A 300 33.42 -21.11 -1.90
C SER A 300 32.97 -20.22 -3.05
N ALA A 301 31.77 -19.64 -2.98
CA ALA A 301 31.15 -18.88 -4.06
C ALA A 301 32.00 -17.71 -4.59
N PRO A 302 32.71 -16.90 -3.77
CA PRO A 302 33.53 -15.81 -4.29
C PRO A 302 34.67 -16.24 -5.22
N ASN A 303 35.11 -17.51 -5.12
CA ASN A 303 36.19 -18.07 -5.93
C ASN A 303 35.71 -19.13 -6.94
N ASP A 304 34.42 -19.45 -6.95
CA ASP A 304 33.86 -20.41 -7.89
C ASP A 304 33.74 -19.79 -9.28
N THR A 305 34.33 -20.43 -10.29
CA THR A 305 34.40 -19.87 -11.65
C THR A 305 33.03 -19.85 -12.32
N ARG A 306 32.17 -20.86 -12.07
CA ARG A 306 30.86 -20.96 -12.72
C ARG A 306 29.89 -19.97 -12.09
N PHE A 307 29.90 -19.85 -10.76
CA PHE A 307 29.15 -18.84 -10.02
C PHE A 307 29.63 -17.42 -10.37
N GLY A 308 30.94 -17.24 -10.53
CA GLY A 308 31.53 -16.00 -11.03
C GLY A 308 30.94 -15.60 -12.40
N SER A 309 30.85 -16.53 -13.34
CA SER A 309 30.21 -16.29 -14.65
C SER A 309 28.72 -15.94 -14.53
N MET A 310 27.96 -16.63 -13.67
CA MET A 310 26.56 -16.32 -13.41
C MET A 310 26.40 -14.89 -12.89
N MET A 311 27.21 -14.51 -11.89
CA MET A 311 27.20 -13.17 -11.32
C MET A 311 27.69 -12.09 -12.30
N THR A 312 28.56 -12.44 -13.26
CA THR A 312 28.93 -11.53 -14.35
C THR A 312 27.74 -11.27 -15.28
N GLU A 313 27.00 -12.32 -15.65
CA GLU A 313 25.84 -12.18 -16.51
C GLU A 313 24.69 -11.44 -15.82
N PHE A 314 24.43 -11.75 -14.54
CA PHE A 314 23.45 -11.03 -13.74
C PHE A 314 23.76 -9.53 -13.65
N ARG A 315 25.03 -9.17 -13.44
CA ARG A 315 25.48 -7.76 -13.48
C ARG A 315 25.29 -7.12 -14.85
N ARG A 316 25.48 -7.88 -15.93
CA ARG A 316 25.27 -7.40 -17.30
C ARG A 316 23.79 -7.07 -17.54
N VAL A 317 22.90 -7.97 -17.13
CA VAL A 317 21.44 -7.80 -17.24
C VAL A 317 20.98 -6.57 -16.45
N LEU A 318 21.36 -6.44 -15.17
CA LEU A 318 21.06 -5.25 -14.36
C LEU A 318 21.67 -3.97 -14.94
N GLY A 319 22.87 -4.08 -15.53
CA GLY A 319 23.54 -2.97 -16.21
C GLY A 319 22.73 -2.37 -17.37
N ASN A 320 21.91 -3.16 -18.06
CA ASN A 320 21.00 -2.66 -19.10
C ASN A 320 19.92 -1.72 -18.54
N ALA A 321 19.62 -1.85 -17.26
CA ALA A 321 18.71 -0.96 -16.52
C ALA A 321 19.45 0.18 -15.81
N GLY A 322 20.76 0.36 -16.02
CA GLY A 322 21.53 1.38 -15.29
C GLY A 322 21.77 1.03 -13.82
N ILE A 323 21.62 -0.25 -13.43
CA ILE A 323 21.83 -0.71 -12.06
C ILE A 323 23.19 -1.41 -11.95
N SER A 324 24.00 -0.94 -11.01
CA SER A 324 25.27 -1.57 -10.62
C SER A 324 25.07 -2.42 -9.36
N VAL A 325 25.70 -3.59 -9.30
CA VAL A 325 25.78 -4.37 -8.06
C VAL A 325 26.91 -3.81 -7.21
N GLY A 326 26.58 -3.38 -5.99
CA GLY A 326 27.50 -2.85 -5.00
C GLY A 326 28.12 -3.94 -4.13
N GLU A 327 27.95 -3.81 -2.81
CA GLU A 327 28.45 -4.77 -1.85
C GLU A 327 27.68 -6.09 -1.97
N VAL A 328 28.41 -7.20 -2.04
CA VAL A 328 27.84 -8.55 -2.05
C VAL A 328 28.31 -9.28 -0.80
N ARG A 329 27.35 -9.68 0.02
CA ARG A 329 27.57 -10.45 1.24
C ARG A 329 27.08 -11.87 1.03
N TYR A 330 27.74 -12.83 1.65
CA TYR A 330 27.49 -14.24 1.43
C TYR A 330 27.18 -14.92 2.76
N PHE A 331 26.12 -15.71 2.80
CA PHE A 331 25.59 -16.39 3.99
C PHE A 331 25.28 -17.84 3.67
N ASP A 332 25.45 -18.73 4.65
CA ASP A 332 25.05 -20.12 4.54
C ASP A 332 23.85 -20.38 5.44
N VAL A 333 22.83 -21.05 4.92
CA VAL A 333 21.82 -21.75 5.72
C VAL A 333 22.30 -23.18 5.88
N THR A 334 22.46 -23.64 7.12
CA THR A 334 23.05 -24.95 7.46
C THR A 334 22.21 -25.67 8.50
N GLY A 335 22.46 -26.97 8.69
CA GLY A 335 21.76 -27.74 9.71
C GLY A 335 20.31 -28.05 9.32
N PRO A 336 19.40 -28.22 10.30
CA PRO A 336 18.01 -28.62 10.05
C PRO A 336 17.27 -27.70 9.08
N GLU A 337 17.53 -26.39 9.12
CA GLU A 337 16.93 -25.42 8.21
C GLU A 337 17.35 -25.69 6.76
N ALA A 338 18.60 -26.08 6.52
CA ALA A 338 19.05 -26.47 5.18
C ALA A 338 18.42 -27.78 4.72
N ASP A 339 18.25 -28.75 5.63
CA ASP A 339 17.60 -30.03 5.30
C ASP A 339 16.13 -29.85 4.89
N ILE A 340 15.46 -28.83 5.44
CA ILE A 340 14.08 -28.47 5.08
C ILE A 340 14.07 -27.67 3.77
N TYR A 341 14.80 -26.55 3.71
CA TYR A 341 14.62 -25.56 2.65
C TYR A 341 15.52 -25.74 1.42
N THR A 342 16.33 -26.80 1.34
CA THR A 342 17.18 -27.02 0.15
C THR A 342 16.37 -27.40 -1.09
N ILE A 343 15.20 -28.00 -0.92
CA ILE A 343 14.18 -28.17 -1.97
C ILE A 343 12.90 -27.56 -1.41
N VAL A 344 12.48 -26.42 -1.97
CA VAL A 344 11.40 -25.59 -1.39
C VAL A 344 10.04 -25.98 -1.93
N ASP A 345 9.09 -26.26 -1.03
CA ASP A 345 7.68 -26.43 -1.36
C ASP A 345 6.92 -25.10 -1.34
N THR A 346 6.43 -24.71 -2.51
CA THR A 346 5.48 -23.60 -2.68
C THR A 346 4.07 -24.18 -2.77
N GLY A 347 3.48 -24.52 -1.62
CA GLY A 347 2.16 -25.16 -1.56
C GLY A 347 1.01 -24.31 -2.11
N ASP A 348 -0.19 -24.91 -2.24
CA ASP A 348 -1.39 -24.30 -2.86
C ASP A 348 -2.10 -23.21 -2.01
N GLY A 349 -1.41 -22.58 -1.04
CA GLY A 349 -1.89 -21.39 -0.33
C GLY A 349 -1.52 -21.29 1.15
N GLY A 350 -1.23 -20.06 1.60
CA GLY A 350 -0.79 -19.75 2.96
C GLY A 350 0.69 -19.41 3.04
N VAL A 351 1.24 -19.45 4.26
CA VAL A 351 2.69 -19.35 4.51
C VAL A 351 3.31 -20.68 4.12
N ASP A 352 4.15 -20.66 3.10
CA ASP A 352 4.84 -21.83 2.53
C ASP A 352 6.33 -21.85 2.93
N GLU A 353 7.06 -22.90 2.54
CA GLU A 353 8.49 -23.02 2.86
C GLU A 353 9.31 -21.89 2.22
N HIS A 354 8.82 -21.31 1.11
CA HIS A 354 9.40 -20.11 0.49
C HIS A 354 9.32 -18.91 1.44
N ALA A 355 8.14 -18.62 1.99
CA ALA A 355 7.95 -17.56 2.98
C ALA A 355 8.79 -17.79 4.25
N GLU A 356 8.82 -19.02 4.77
CA GLU A 356 9.61 -19.38 5.96
C GLU A 356 11.11 -19.21 5.75
N LEU A 357 11.61 -19.57 4.55
CA LEU A 357 13.00 -19.38 4.16
C LEU A 357 13.38 -17.89 4.14
N LEU A 358 12.54 -17.02 3.55
CA LEU A 358 12.79 -15.58 3.50
C LEU A 358 12.87 -14.95 4.91
N ALA A 359 12.10 -15.48 5.86
CA ALA A 359 12.13 -15.03 7.26
C ALA A 359 13.47 -15.30 7.98
N LEU A 360 14.31 -16.23 7.48
CA LEU A 360 15.65 -16.46 8.05
C LEU A 360 16.57 -15.24 7.92
N SER A 361 16.26 -14.31 7.00
CA SER A 361 16.96 -13.02 6.91
C SER A 361 16.88 -12.17 8.18
N ALA A 362 15.99 -12.51 9.14
CA ALA A 362 15.95 -11.90 10.47
C ALA A 362 17.28 -11.97 11.24
N ALA A 363 18.18 -12.88 10.85
CA ALA A 363 19.52 -12.97 11.41
C ALA A 363 20.46 -11.81 11.00
N LEU A 364 20.08 -11.02 9.98
CA LEU A 364 20.84 -9.86 9.54
C LEU A 364 20.62 -8.68 10.49
N PRO A 365 21.66 -7.84 10.70
CA PRO A 365 21.52 -6.67 11.52
C PRO A 365 20.76 -5.56 10.76
N PRO A 366 20.07 -4.63 11.44
CA PRO A 366 19.25 -3.59 10.80
C PRO A 366 20.00 -2.68 9.82
N GLU A 367 21.29 -2.45 10.04
CA GLU A 367 22.15 -1.65 9.14
C GLU A 367 22.47 -2.33 7.80
N ASN A 368 22.07 -3.60 7.63
CA ASN A 368 22.17 -4.26 6.35
C ASN A 368 20.98 -3.84 5.47
N HIS A 369 21.25 -3.11 4.39
CA HIS A 369 20.23 -2.66 3.44
C HIS A 369 20.19 -3.47 2.14
N GLY A 370 20.95 -4.57 2.07
CA GLY A 370 21.06 -5.38 0.86
C GLY A 370 19.82 -6.23 0.61
N VAL A 371 19.46 -6.45 -0.66
CA VAL A 371 18.34 -7.34 -1.01
C VAL A 371 18.79 -8.79 -0.90
N ASN A 372 17.95 -9.64 -0.29
CA ASN A 372 18.26 -11.06 -0.10
C ASN A 372 17.92 -11.88 -1.34
N LEU A 373 18.89 -12.66 -1.82
CA LEU A 373 18.71 -13.70 -2.82
C LEU A 373 19.11 -15.04 -2.19
N PHE A 374 18.15 -15.95 -2.07
CA PHE A 374 18.33 -17.29 -1.54
C PHE A 374 18.47 -18.28 -2.70
N PHE A 375 19.55 -19.04 -2.69
CA PHE A 375 19.82 -20.09 -3.66
C PHE A 375 19.48 -21.44 -3.04
N VAL A 376 18.55 -22.15 -3.65
CA VAL A 376 18.08 -23.48 -3.27
C VAL A 376 18.43 -24.48 -4.37
N GLN A 377 18.41 -25.79 -4.09
CA GLN A 377 18.66 -26.78 -5.14
C GLN A 377 17.51 -26.82 -6.13
N ALA A 378 16.27 -26.78 -5.66
CA ALA A 378 15.09 -26.82 -6.51
C ALA A 378 13.85 -26.30 -5.78
N PHE A 379 12.75 -26.13 -6.51
CA PHE A 379 11.40 -26.11 -5.94
C PHE A 379 10.74 -27.48 -6.11
N SER A 380 9.91 -27.90 -5.17
CA SER A 380 9.08 -29.10 -5.35
C SER A 380 7.83 -28.76 -6.17
N GLY A 381 7.81 -29.16 -7.43
CA GLY A 381 6.64 -29.00 -8.33
C GLY A 381 6.75 -27.84 -9.32
N TRP A 382 5.87 -27.87 -10.33
CA TRP A 382 5.62 -26.84 -11.35
C TRP A 382 6.78 -26.26 -12.18
N GLY A 383 8.02 -26.72 -11.99
CA GLY A 383 9.18 -26.25 -12.75
C GLY A 383 9.52 -24.78 -12.48
N LEU A 384 9.20 -24.28 -11.28
CA LEU A 384 9.54 -22.92 -10.87
C LEU A 384 11.06 -22.71 -10.88
N LEU A 385 11.49 -21.62 -11.49
CA LEU A 385 12.90 -21.24 -11.59
C LEU A 385 13.28 -20.28 -10.47
N GLY A 386 12.35 -19.42 -10.09
CA GLY A 386 12.51 -18.44 -9.03
C GLY A 386 11.15 -17.97 -8.54
N LYS A 387 11.16 -17.27 -7.40
CA LYS A 387 9.98 -16.62 -6.84
C LYS A 387 10.40 -15.46 -5.93
N ALA A 388 9.97 -14.25 -6.26
CA ALA A 388 10.07 -13.09 -5.38
C ALA A 388 9.19 -13.24 -4.13
N GLY A 389 9.61 -12.61 -3.05
CA GLY A 389 8.89 -12.55 -1.78
C GLY A 389 7.61 -11.74 -1.90
N GLY A 390 7.70 -10.57 -2.53
CA GLY A 390 6.57 -9.68 -2.78
C GLY A 390 6.78 -8.85 -4.05
N ILE A 391 5.73 -8.15 -4.50
CA ILE A 391 5.75 -7.30 -5.70
C ILE A 391 5.25 -5.88 -5.39
N PRO A 392 6.13 -4.97 -4.91
CA PRO A 392 7.49 -5.23 -4.44
C PRO A 392 7.52 -5.92 -3.07
N GLY A 393 8.66 -6.46 -2.67
CA GLY A 393 8.89 -6.83 -1.27
C GLY A 393 9.31 -5.62 -0.42
N PRO A 394 9.35 -5.73 0.92
CA PRO A 394 9.52 -4.60 1.82
C PRO A 394 11.00 -4.12 1.85
N PRO A 395 11.34 -2.97 1.25
CA PRO A 395 12.73 -2.52 1.20
C PRO A 395 13.23 -2.15 2.61
N LEU A 396 14.50 -2.42 2.90
CA LEU A 396 15.13 -2.21 4.23
C LEU A 396 14.60 -3.11 5.35
N PHE A 397 13.61 -3.97 5.09
CA PHE A 397 13.12 -4.91 6.09
C PHE A 397 13.66 -6.31 5.82
N HIS A 398 14.20 -6.91 6.88
CA HIS A 398 14.57 -8.31 6.93
C HIS A 398 13.63 -9.08 7.86
N GLY A 399 13.60 -10.40 7.68
CA GLY A 399 12.87 -11.31 8.54
C GLY A 399 11.37 -11.39 8.31
N THR A 400 10.85 -10.82 7.21
CA THR A 400 9.46 -11.01 6.81
C THR A 400 9.36 -12.16 5.81
N TRP A 401 8.14 -12.63 5.58
CA TRP A 401 7.83 -13.61 4.54
C TRP A 401 8.00 -13.10 3.12
N GLU A 402 8.30 -11.81 2.92
CA GLU A 402 8.51 -11.21 1.59
C GLU A 402 9.90 -10.55 1.44
N SER A 403 10.78 -10.72 2.43
CA SER A 403 12.09 -10.05 2.53
C SER A 403 13.18 -10.62 1.60
N GLY A 404 12.85 -11.03 0.37
CA GLY A 404 13.86 -11.45 -0.61
C GLY A 404 13.32 -12.21 -1.80
N VAL A 405 14.24 -12.86 -2.50
CA VAL A 405 14.00 -13.67 -3.70
C VAL A 405 14.55 -15.07 -3.45
N VAL A 406 13.85 -16.12 -3.90
CA VAL A 406 14.38 -17.49 -3.93
C VAL A 406 14.62 -17.90 -5.38
N VAL A 407 15.78 -18.50 -5.65
CA VAL A 407 16.22 -18.92 -6.99
C VAL A 407 16.64 -20.39 -6.94
N SER A 408 16.08 -21.18 -7.85
CA SER A 408 16.45 -22.57 -8.08
C SER A 408 17.80 -22.67 -8.78
N LEU A 409 18.67 -23.55 -8.28
CA LEU A 409 19.91 -23.92 -8.93
C LEU A 409 19.83 -25.29 -9.63
N ASP A 410 18.64 -25.85 -9.87
CA ASP A 410 18.51 -27.24 -10.34
C ASP A 410 19.26 -27.45 -11.66
N GLU A 411 18.91 -26.67 -12.68
CA GLU A 411 19.56 -26.73 -13.99
C GLU A 411 21.01 -26.22 -13.92
N TYR A 412 21.27 -25.22 -13.07
CA TYR A 412 22.63 -24.73 -12.82
C TYR A 412 23.53 -25.83 -12.23
N LEU A 413 23.04 -26.74 -11.40
CA LEU A 413 23.84 -27.79 -10.78
C LEU A 413 23.98 -29.00 -11.68
N ASN A 414 22.90 -29.37 -12.39
CA ASN A 414 22.80 -30.63 -13.10
C ASN A 414 23.25 -30.55 -14.56
N GLU A 415 23.27 -29.37 -15.16
CA GLU A 415 23.67 -29.18 -16.56
C GLU A 415 25.06 -28.57 -16.69
N THR A 416 25.74 -28.82 -17.81
CA THR A 416 27.09 -28.28 -18.08
C THR A 416 27.12 -27.20 -19.18
N ASP A 417 26.01 -27.01 -19.89
CA ASP A 417 25.93 -26.00 -20.94
C ASP A 417 25.98 -24.58 -20.33
N PRO A 418 26.84 -23.68 -20.82
CA PRO A 418 26.87 -22.28 -20.39
C PRO A 418 25.52 -21.56 -20.50
N PHE A 419 24.59 -22.03 -21.33
CA PHE A 419 23.21 -21.55 -21.40
C PHE A 419 22.57 -21.47 -20.01
N PHE A 420 22.65 -22.52 -19.20
CA PHE A 420 22.00 -22.57 -17.89
C PHE A 420 22.62 -21.61 -16.87
N VAL A 421 23.87 -21.17 -17.08
CA VAL A 421 24.48 -20.11 -16.28
C VAL A 421 23.83 -18.75 -16.58
N ALA A 422 23.56 -18.46 -17.85
CA ALA A 422 22.86 -17.25 -18.26
C ALA A 422 21.37 -17.30 -17.90
N TYR A 423 20.76 -18.48 -17.99
CA TYR A 423 19.36 -18.73 -17.66
C TYR A 423 19.07 -18.44 -16.19
N THR A 424 19.87 -18.99 -15.26
CA THR A 424 19.75 -18.67 -13.83
C THR A 424 20.00 -17.19 -13.56
N ALA A 425 20.93 -16.54 -14.27
CA ALA A 425 21.18 -15.11 -14.11
C ALA A 425 20.00 -14.24 -14.59
N GLU A 426 19.30 -14.62 -15.66
CA GLU A 426 18.05 -13.99 -16.09
C GLU A 426 16.97 -14.18 -15.04
N THR A 427 16.77 -15.41 -14.52
CA THR A 427 15.81 -15.69 -13.43
C THR A 427 16.09 -14.81 -12.21
N MET A 428 17.35 -14.70 -11.78
CA MET A 428 17.71 -13.80 -10.68
C MET A 428 17.28 -12.36 -10.95
N ALA A 429 17.46 -11.86 -12.17
CA ALA A 429 17.14 -10.49 -12.54
C ALA A 429 15.63 -10.27 -12.68
N HIS A 430 14.91 -11.24 -13.23
CA HIS A 430 13.45 -11.26 -13.33
C HIS A 430 12.81 -11.17 -11.94
N GLU A 431 13.17 -12.08 -11.04
CA GLU A 431 12.61 -12.09 -9.69
C GLU A 431 13.05 -10.89 -8.85
N LEU A 432 14.27 -10.39 -9.05
CA LEU A 432 14.68 -9.13 -8.44
C LEU A 432 13.85 -7.96 -9.01
N GLY A 433 13.47 -7.99 -10.28
CA GLY A 433 12.54 -7.03 -10.88
C GLY A 433 11.21 -6.99 -10.15
N HIS A 434 10.63 -8.15 -9.86
CA HIS A 434 9.43 -8.27 -9.01
C HIS A 434 9.65 -7.71 -7.62
N GLN A 435 10.71 -8.14 -6.94
CA GLN A 435 11.07 -7.66 -5.61
C GLN A 435 11.22 -6.13 -5.55
N LEU A 436 11.62 -5.50 -6.65
CA LEU A 436 11.80 -4.06 -6.79
C LEU A 436 10.53 -3.32 -7.27
N GLY A 437 9.50 -4.03 -7.74
CA GLY A 437 8.17 -3.49 -8.00
C GLY A 437 7.67 -3.60 -9.44
N LEU A 438 8.36 -4.36 -10.30
CA LEU A 438 7.87 -4.66 -11.65
C LEU A 438 6.88 -5.83 -11.65
N TYR A 439 5.97 -5.80 -12.61
CA TYR A 439 5.01 -6.87 -12.86
C TYR A 439 5.27 -7.49 -14.23
N HIS A 440 4.66 -8.64 -14.50
CA HIS A 440 4.68 -9.18 -15.85
C HIS A 440 3.94 -8.23 -16.80
N PRO A 441 4.55 -7.83 -17.94
CA PRO A 441 3.88 -7.09 -19.00
C PRO A 441 2.69 -7.85 -19.56
N THR A 442 2.77 -9.17 -19.55
CA THR A 442 1.67 -10.07 -19.90
C THR A 442 1.81 -11.31 -19.03
N GLU A 443 0.76 -11.62 -18.27
CA GLU A 443 0.66 -12.87 -17.52
C GLU A 443 0.43 -14.05 -18.47
N GLN A 444 0.66 -15.26 -17.98
CA GLN A 444 0.55 -16.51 -18.74
C GLN A 444 -0.76 -16.68 -19.52
N ASP A 445 -1.87 -16.17 -18.99
CA ASP A 445 -3.19 -16.30 -19.60
C ASP A 445 -3.48 -15.30 -20.73
N GLY A 446 -2.55 -14.35 -20.96
CA GLY A 446 -2.70 -13.27 -21.93
C GLY A 446 -3.91 -12.38 -21.68
N ARG A 447 -4.36 -12.23 -20.43
CA ARG A 447 -5.53 -11.42 -20.04
C ARG A 447 -5.24 -10.39 -18.96
N SER A 448 -4.13 -10.55 -18.26
CA SER A 448 -3.66 -9.63 -17.23
C SER A 448 -2.32 -9.04 -17.66
N PHE A 449 -2.15 -7.73 -17.48
CA PHE A 449 -1.00 -6.97 -17.99
C PHE A 449 -0.40 -6.08 -16.91
N ASP A 450 0.83 -5.60 -17.10
CA ASP A 450 1.36 -4.52 -16.27
C ASP A 450 0.69 -3.19 -16.64
N HIS A 451 0.88 -2.16 -15.81
CA HIS A 451 0.26 -0.85 -16.03
C HIS A 451 1.27 0.16 -16.56
N ILE A 452 2.23 -0.30 -17.33
CA ILE A 452 3.27 0.52 -17.91
C ILE A 452 2.92 0.75 -19.38
N LEU A 453 2.80 2.00 -19.81
CA LEU A 453 2.27 2.28 -21.16
C LEU A 453 3.24 1.95 -22.30
N ASP A 454 4.53 1.86 -22.00
CA ASP A 454 5.58 1.57 -22.98
C ASP A 454 6.01 0.08 -23.02
N THR A 455 5.30 -0.78 -22.30
CA THR A 455 5.40 -2.25 -22.40
C THR A 455 4.25 -2.76 -23.28
N PRO A 456 4.56 -3.37 -24.45
CA PRO A 456 3.52 -3.95 -25.30
C PRO A 456 2.81 -5.13 -24.61
N GLU A 457 1.48 -5.14 -24.70
CA GLU A 457 0.63 -6.25 -24.24
C GLU A 457 0.51 -7.36 -25.29
N CYS A 458 0.48 -8.61 -24.85
CA CYS A 458 0.28 -9.79 -25.71
C CYS A 458 -1.06 -10.52 -25.39
N PRO A 459 -2.21 -9.93 -25.76
CA PRO A 459 -3.52 -10.50 -25.46
C PRO A 459 -3.77 -11.86 -26.15
N ALA A 460 -4.21 -12.84 -25.37
CA ALA A 460 -4.48 -14.20 -25.86
C ALA A 460 -5.53 -14.24 -26.99
N GLU A 461 -6.47 -13.29 -27.05
CA GLU A 461 -7.44 -13.19 -28.17
C GLU A 461 -6.78 -13.11 -29.55
N PHE A 462 -5.56 -12.54 -29.62
CA PHE A 462 -4.85 -12.30 -30.86
C PHE A 462 -3.58 -13.13 -31.02
N TYR A 463 -2.95 -13.53 -29.92
CA TYR A 463 -1.60 -14.10 -29.92
C TYR A 463 -1.52 -15.57 -29.50
N ASP A 464 -2.52 -16.13 -28.81
CA ASP A 464 -2.63 -17.59 -28.57
C ASP A 464 -2.94 -18.29 -29.90
N SER A 465 -1.88 -18.51 -30.68
CA SER A 465 -1.94 -18.93 -32.08
C SER A 465 -2.13 -20.44 -32.18
N ASN A 466 -1.73 -21.16 -31.14
CA ASN A 466 -1.82 -22.61 -31.05
C ASN A 466 -3.13 -23.07 -30.36
N GLY A 467 -3.82 -22.18 -29.64
CA GLY A 467 -5.10 -22.40 -28.98
C GLY A 467 -5.03 -23.19 -27.68
N ASP A 468 -3.89 -23.20 -26.99
CA ASP A 468 -3.67 -23.93 -25.74
C ASP A 468 -4.11 -23.16 -24.47
N GLY A 469 -4.50 -21.89 -24.65
CA GLY A 469 -4.97 -21.01 -23.59
C GLY A 469 -3.87 -20.26 -22.87
N LEU A 470 -2.62 -20.31 -23.36
CA LEU A 470 -1.47 -19.57 -22.87
C LEU A 470 -0.91 -18.68 -23.99
N VAL A 471 -0.07 -17.72 -23.61
CA VAL A 471 0.74 -16.96 -24.56
C VAL A 471 2.22 -17.11 -24.24
N ASP A 472 3.02 -17.56 -25.21
CA ASP A 472 4.45 -17.79 -25.04
C ASP A 472 5.33 -16.68 -25.68
N PRO A 473 6.65 -16.64 -25.40
CA PRO A 473 7.53 -15.62 -25.96
C PRO A 473 7.62 -15.60 -27.49
N ILE A 474 7.39 -16.75 -28.14
CA ILE A 474 7.42 -16.87 -29.60
C ILE A 474 6.13 -16.26 -30.19
N GLU A 475 4.99 -16.57 -29.59
CA GLU A 475 3.70 -15.95 -29.92
C GLU A 475 3.75 -14.43 -29.70
N CYS A 476 4.44 -13.99 -28.64
CA CYS A 476 4.56 -12.61 -28.23
C CYS A 476 5.83 -11.89 -28.72
N GLU A 477 6.63 -12.48 -29.61
CA GLU A 477 7.98 -11.96 -29.96
C GLU A 477 7.93 -10.48 -30.41
N ALA A 478 6.92 -10.13 -31.20
CA ALA A 478 6.72 -8.77 -31.71
C ALA A 478 6.06 -7.80 -30.71
N VAL A 479 5.55 -8.32 -29.59
CA VAL A 479 4.73 -7.59 -28.60
C VAL A 479 5.11 -7.97 -27.16
N GLY A 480 6.37 -7.77 -26.81
CA GLY A 480 6.81 -7.85 -25.41
C GLY A 480 7.35 -9.20 -24.95
N GLY A 481 7.34 -10.24 -25.79
CA GLY A 481 7.93 -11.55 -25.48
C GLY A 481 9.44 -11.52 -25.20
N LEU A 482 10.13 -10.45 -25.61
CA LEU A 482 11.56 -10.21 -25.31
C LEU A 482 11.80 -9.41 -24.02
N ASN A 483 10.74 -9.07 -23.27
CA ASN A 483 10.88 -8.31 -22.03
C ASN A 483 11.47 -9.20 -20.93
N LEU A 484 12.40 -8.67 -20.13
CA LEU A 484 12.96 -9.39 -18.98
C LEU A 484 11.85 -9.88 -18.03
N MET A 485 10.78 -9.10 -17.89
CA MET A 485 9.65 -9.40 -17.02
C MET A 485 8.57 -10.23 -17.72
N PHE A 486 8.79 -10.78 -18.91
CA PHE A 486 7.84 -11.73 -19.48
C PHE A 486 7.80 -13.01 -18.62
N TRP A 487 6.62 -13.59 -18.41
CA TRP A 487 6.39 -14.65 -17.39
C TRP A 487 7.17 -15.97 -17.63
N THR A 488 7.86 -16.09 -18.77
CA THR A 488 8.75 -17.22 -19.08
C THR A 488 10.14 -16.70 -19.48
N SER A 489 11.17 -17.40 -19.02
CA SER A 489 12.56 -17.07 -19.32
C SER A 489 12.99 -17.64 -20.68
N THR A 490 13.62 -16.81 -21.51
CA THR A 490 14.06 -17.14 -22.88
C THR A 490 15.42 -16.51 -23.26
N LEU A 491 16.19 -16.07 -22.26
CA LEU A 491 17.41 -15.27 -22.38
C LEU A 491 17.17 -13.90 -23.01
N HIS A 492 16.13 -13.21 -22.52
CA HIS A 492 15.83 -11.84 -22.93
C HIS A 492 15.85 -10.89 -21.74
N ASP A 493 16.46 -9.72 -21.94
CA ASP A 493 16.80 -8.79 -20.87
C ASP A 493 16.39 -7.35 -21.21
N VAL A 494 15.39 -7.20 -22.09
CA VAL A 494 14.87 -5.89 -22.48
C VAL A 494 13.94 -5.38 -21.38
N LEU A 495 14.22 -4.16 -20.92
CA LEU A 495 13.30 -3.40 -20.08
C LEU A 495 12.96 -2.09 -20.80
N SER A 496 11.69 -1.69 -20.70
CA SER A 496 11.23 -0.40 -21.18
C SER A 496 11.81 0.74 -20.34
N ASP A 497 11.69 1.97 -20.82
CA ASP A 497 12.20 3.13 -20.07
C ASP A 497 11.38 3.37 -18.81
N ALA A 498 10.07 3.12 -18.83
CA ALA A 498 9.24 3.19 -17.64
C ALA A 498 9.56 2.09 -16.61
N GLN A 499 9.78 0.85 -17.04
CA GLN A 499 10.21 -0.22 -16.13
C GLN A 499 11.53 0.13 -15.43
N LYS A 500 12.52 0.65 -16.17
CA LYS A 500 13.78 1.13 -15.57
C LYS A 500 13.55 2.23 -14.54
N ARG A 501 12.68 3.19 -14.83
CA ARG A 501 12.31 4.25 -13.87
C ARG A 501 11.73 3.63 -12.58
N VAL A 502 10.78 2.70 -12.69
CA VAL A 502 10.19 2.03 -11.52
C VAL A 502 11.25 1.35 -10.66
N LEU A 503 12.20 0.62 -11.26
CA LEU A 503 13.30 -0.02 -10.52
C LEU A 503 14.13 1.01 -9.73
N HIS A 504 14.46 2.15 -10.36
CA HIS A 504 15.23 3.21 -9.72
C HIS A 504 14.47 3.93 -8.60
N LEU A 505 13.15 3.83 -8.54
CA LEU A 505 12.35 4.45 -7.47
C LEU A 505 12.39 3.67 -6.16
N ASN A 506 12.82 2.40 -6.17
CA ASN A 506 12.80 1.57 -4.96
C ASN A 506 13.77 2.11 -3.88
N PRO A 507 13.36 2.22 -2.60
CA PRO A 507 14.23 2.68 -1.51
C PRO A 507 15.49 1.84 -1.26
N ALA A 508 15.52 0.57 -1.68
CA ALA A 508 16.71 -0.30 -1.59
C ALA A 508 17.85 0.14 -2.54
N MET A 509 17.55 0.97 -3.54
CA MET A 509 18.52 1.51 -4.47
C MET A 509 19.22 2.74 -3.87
N ARG A 510 20.54 2.84 -4.02
CA ARG A 510 21.34 4.02 -3.65
C ARG A 510 22.05 4.62 -4.87
N ASP A 511 22.67 5.78 -4.70
CA ASP A 511 23.50 6.42 -5.74
C ASP A 511 24.77 5.61 -6.06
#